data_AF-A0A0D6M507-F1
#
_entry.id   AF-A0A0D6M507-F1
#
_cell.length_a   1.000
_cell.length_b   1.000
_cell.length_c   1.000
_cell.angle_alpha   90.00
_cell.angle_beta   90.00
_cell.angle_gamma   90.00
#
_symmetry.space_group_name_H-M   'P 1'
#
loop_
_entity.id
_entity.type
_entity.pdbx_description
1 polymer ?
#
loop_
_entity_poly.entity_id
_entity_poly.type
_entity_poly.pdbx_seq_one_letter_code
_entity_poly.pdbx_strand_id
1 'polypeptide(L)'
;MSKDQARVLCVGDVRGQFEQLAKKISVVNSKNGPFDILFCVGEFFGTDADNNESVMNGKVDFAVPTYILGPCSPSTSSFCPDESVEFSSTLTYLGKRGILNTASGLQIAYLSGVEGPTSSNFQFNEDDIEELLMPVRTQAGFLGVDVLVTSMWPAEVWKHAHNTPSTEVQGSKLISRLAAGLKPRYHFAGTGIHYERQPYRNHRVLLEPAQHTTRFIGLAPLNNKEKQKWLYAFNIQPMRKMSREELTAQPPNSSEFPYMDILQEFMAAYKPSVETRNSCREQLKRTKNHDTVDRYRFDMSEEVEDNVDRGGRKRRRNDHTAGEKVPAAPCWFCLSNVDVEKHLVVAIGDVAYAAMPKGPLVDDHVMVLSVGHIQSMVAASDDLKNEIEKFKNAFTLVADKQNNL
;
A
#
# COMPACT_ATOMS: atom_id res chain seq x y z
N MET A 1 10.16 13.87 27.17
CA MET A 1 9.58 14.03 25.82
C MET A 1 10.50 13.28 24.85
N SER A 2 10.00 12.21 24.21
CA SER A 2 10.84 11.34 23.38
C SER A 2 11.33 12.10 22.15
N LYS A 3 12.65 12.11 21.92
CA LYS A 3 13.33 12.82 20.81
C LYS A 3 12.95 12.31 19.40
N ASP A 4 12.06 11.33 19.29
CA ASP A 4 11.70 10.64 18.05
C ASP A 4 10.25 10.89 17.56
N GLN A 5 9.52 11.81 18.21
CA GLN A 5 8.16 12.18 17.78
C GLN A 5 8.19 13.47 16.96
N ALA A 6 7.58 13.41 15.78
CA ALA A 6 7.31 14.57 14.94
C ALA A 6 5.96 15.18 15.31
N ARG A 7 5.90 16.52 15.36
CA ARG A 7 4.66 17.27 15.61
C ARG A 7 4.12 17.79 14.29
N VAL A 8 2.95 17.27 13.91
CA VAL A 8 2.32 17.55 12.62
C VAL A 8 1.03 18.33 12.82
N LEU A 9 0.84 19.34 11.99
CA LEU A 9 -0.38 20.13 11.90
C LEU A 9 -1.06 19.83 10.55
N CYS A 10 -2.37 19.65 10.56
CA CYS A 10 -3.18 19.46 9.35
C CYS A 10 -4.32 20.49 9.33
N VAL A 11 -4.53 21.11 8.17
CA VAL A 11 -5.53 22.14 7.91
C VAL A 11 -6.39 21.69 6.73
N GLY A 12 -7.71 21.88 6.84
CA GLY A 12 -8.67 21.68 5.74
C GLY A 12 -8.54 22.71 4.62
N ASP A 13 -9.67 23.12 4.06
CA ASP A 13 -9.70 24.11 2.97
C ASP A 13 -9.41 25.53 3.49
N VAL A 14 -8.49 26.24 2.83
CA VAL A 14 -8.07 27.61 3.17
C VAL A 14 -8.78 28.65 2.31
N ARG A 15 -9.02 28.35 1.02
CA ARG A 15 -9.75 29.19 0.06
C ARG A 15 -9.32 30.66 0.05
N GLY A 16 -8.01 30.92 0.08
CA GLY A 16 -7.45 32.28 0.01
C GLY A 16 -7.36 33.04 1.34
N GLN A 17 -7.77 32.45 2.48
CA GLN A 17 -7.77 33.13 3.78
C GLN A 17 -6.41 33.04 4.50
N PHE A 18 -5.34 33.40 3.79
CA PHE A 18 -3.95 33.15 4.19
C PHE A 18 -3.52 33.91 5.45
N GLU A 19 -3.86 35.20 5.57
CA GLU A 19 -3.48 35.99 6.75
C GLU A 19 -4.08 35.46 8.05
N GLN A 20 -5.33 35.01 7.99
CA GLN A 20 -6.03 34.46 9.15
C GLN A 20 -5.42 33.13 9.56
N LEU A 21 -5.08 32.31 8.57
CA LEU A 21 -4.37 31.06 8.77
C LEU A 21 -3.00 31.31 9.42
N ALA A 22 -2.18 32.21 8.87
CA ALA A 22 -0.85 32.55 9.40
C ALA A 22 -0.91 33.07 10.85
N LYS A 23 -1.84 33.99 11.15
CA LYS A 23 -2.09 34.50 12.51
C LYS A 23 -2.44 33.35 13.46
N LYS A 24 -3.33 32.45 13.05
CA LYS A 24 -3.76 31.33 13.89
C LYS A 24 -2.65 30.31 14.12
N ILE A 25 -1.86 29.98 13.08
CA ILE A 25 -0.71 29.08 13.18
C ILE A 25 0.32 29.64 14.14
N SER A 26 0.63 30.93 14.06
CA SER A 26 1.58 31.57 15.00
C SER A 26 1.14 31.45 16.46
N VAL A 27 -0.15 31.64 16.74
CA VAL A 27 -0.71 31.45 18.10
C VAL A 27 -0.68 29.98 18.54
N VAL A 28 -0.94 29.05 17.64
CA VAL A 28 -0.93 27.62 17.96
C VAL A 28 0.51 27.11 18.17
N ASN A 29 1.45 27.56 17.33
CA ASN A 29 2.86 27.22 17.42
C ASN A 29 3.51 27.79 18.69
N SER A 30 3.17 29.01 19.11
CA SER A 30 3.66 29.57 20.37
C SER A 30 3.10 28.85 21.61
N LYS A 31 1.87 28.33 21.55
CA LYS A 31 1.24 27.62 22.68
C LYS A 31 1.63 26.15 22.78
N ASN A 32 1.66 25.44 21.65
CA ASN A 32 1.78 23.97 21.59
C ASN A 32 3.00 23.50 20.78
N GLY A 33 3.76 24.41 20.20
CA GLY A 33 4.90 24.10 19.34
C GLY A 33 6.21 23.82 20.09
N PRO A 34 7.34 23.78 19.36
CA PRO A 34 7.42 23.97 17.90
C PRO A 34 6.78 22.81 17.12
N PHE A 35 6.01 23.13 16.07
CA PHE A 35 5.56 22.14 15.09
C PHE A 35 6.61 21.99 13.99
N ASP A 36 6.81 20.75 13.53
CA ASP A 36 7.81 20.46 12.50
C ASP A 36 7.25 20.74 11.11
N ILE A 37 5.97 20.38 10.88
CA ILE A 37 5.35 20.39 9.55
C ILE A 37 3.87 20.74 9.63
N LEU A 38 3.39 21.53 8.66
CA LEU A 38 1.97 21.81 8.42
C LEU A 38 1.55 21.29 7.03
N PHE A 39 0.41 20.58 6.96
CA PHE A 39 -0.22 20.14 5.71
C PHE A 39 -1.57 20.84 5.49
N CYS A 40 -1.77 21.38 4.29
CA CYS A 40 -3.07 21.84 3.81
C CYS A 40 -3.67 20.76 2.91
N VAL A 41 -4.64 20.00 3.43
CA VAL A 41 -5.29 18.85 2.76
C VAL A 41 -6.44 19.25 1.83
N GLY A 42 -6.81 20.53 1.76
CA GLY A 42 -7.92 21.00 0.95
C GLY A 42 -7.52 22.07 -0.07
N GLU A 43 -8.52 22.79 -0.57
CA GLU A 43 -8.30 23.88 -1.51
C GLU A 43 -7.58 25.05 -0.81
N PHE A 44 -6.34 25.32 -1.24
CA PHE A 44 -5.51 26.36 -0.64
C PHE A 44 -5.82 27.75 -1.22
N PHE A 45 -5.80 27.86 -2.55
CA PHE A 45 -6.02 29.11 -3.27
C PHE A 45 -7.50 29.53 -3.29
N GLY A 46 -7.75 30.84 -3.31
CA GLY A 46 -9.09 31.41 -3.38
C GLY A 46 -9.44 31.90 -4.78
N THR A 47 -10.59 32.56 -4.90
CA THR A 47 -11.03 33.24 -6.14
C THR A 47 -10.23 34.51 -6.45
N ASP A 48 -9.57 35.09 -5.45
CA ASP A 48 -8.88 36.37 -5.56
C ASP A 48 -7.43 36.17 -6.05
N ALA A 49 -7.20 36.44 -7.33
CA ALA A 49 -5.91 36.26 -7.99
C ALA A 49 -4.78 37.06 -7.33
N ASP A 50 -5.01 38.34 -6.99
CA ASP A 50 -4.00 39.21 -6.38
C ASP A 50 -3.49 38.69 -5.03
N ASN A 51 -4.38 38.06 -4.26
CA ASN A 51 -4.05 37.48 -2.95
C ASN A 51 -3.27 36.17 -3.14
N ASN A 52 -3.67 35.35 -4.11
CA ASN A 52 -2.94 34.12 -4.48
C ASN A 52 -1.51 34.45 -4.95
N GLU A 53 -1.35 35.44 -5.84
CA GLU A 53 -0.04 35.90 -6.32
C GLU A 53 0.82 36.48 -5.20
N SER A 54 0.21 37.16 -4.23
CA SER A 54 0.93 37.70 -3.07
C SER A 54 1.55 36.61 -2.21
N VAL A 55 0.87 35.47 -2.04
CA VAL A 55 1.42 34.31 -1.33
C VAL A 55 2.51 33.61 -2.13
N MET A 56 2.33 33.47 -3.44
CA MET A 56 3.36 32.88 -4.31
C MET A 56 4.65 33.69 -4.33
N ASN A 57 4.54 35.01 -4.29
CA ASN A 57 5.68 35.92 -4.24
C ASN A 57 6.30 36.04 -2.82
N GLY A 58 5.83 35.25 -1.85
CA GLY A 58 6.41 35.21 -0.50
C GLY A 58 6.08 36.42 0.38
N LYS A 59 5.00 37.16 0.11
CA LYS A 59 4.58 38.27 1.00
C LYS A 59 3.96 37.79 2.32
N VAL A 60 3.50 36.54 2.36
CA VAL A 60 2.91 35.90 3.55
C VAL A 60 3.81 34.75 3.97
N ASP A 61 4.53 34.94 5.08
CA ASP A 61 5.34 33.89 5.68
C ASP A 61 4.58 33.12 6.77
N PHE A 62 4.74 31.80 6.76
CA PHE A 62 4.19 30.92 7.77
C PHE A 62 5.25 30.60 8.82
N ALA A 63 4.83 30.55 10.09
CA ALA A 63 5.73 30.22 11.20
C ALA A 63 6.20 28.75 11.23
N VAL A 64 5.66 27.90 10.34
CA VAL A 64 5.92 26.46 10.23
C VAL A 64 6.04 26.11 8.74
N PRO A 65 6.96 25.22 8.34
CA PRO A 65 7.01 24.71 6.97
C PRO A 65 5.66 24.13 6.54
N THR A 66 5.09 24.72 5.50
CA THR A 66 3.71 24.48 5.05
C THR A 66 3.73 23.80 3.69
N TYR A 67 3.17 22.61 3.64
CA TYR A 67 3.00 21.84 2.42
C TYR A 67 1.56 21.90 1.94
N ILE A 68 1.37 22.28 0.68
CA ILE A 68 0.05 22.39 0.07
C ILE A 68 -0.19 21.26 -0.93
N LEU A 69 -1.43 20.77 -0.94
CA LEU A 69 -1.95 19.95 -2.01
C LEU A 69 -2.36 20.81 -3.22
N GLY A 70 -2.54 20.12 -4.34
CA GLY A 70 -2.96 20.71 -5.60
C GLY A 70 -4.41 21.16 -5.64
N PRO A 71 -4.78 21.82 -6.73
CA PRO A 71 -6.06 22.48 -6.89
C PRO A 71 -7.18 21.45 -7.03
N CYS A 72 -8.34 21.77 -6.46
CA CYS A 72 -9.57 20.97 -6.61
C CYS A 72 -10.53 21.56 -7.64
N SER A 73 -10.26 22.80 -8.07
CA SER A 73 -11.09 23.55 -9.02
C SER A 73 -10.28 24.02 -10.23
N PRO A 74 -10.89 24.06 -11.43
CA PRO A 74 -10.22 24.53 -12.65
C PRO A 74 -9.86 26.03 -12.59
N SER A 75 -10.56 26.83 -11.79
CA SER A 75 -10.21 28.24 -11.54
C SER A 75 -8.89 28.42 -10.81
N THR A 76 -8.49 27.41 -10.01
CA THR A 76 -7.27 27.44 -9.22
C THR A 76 -6.11 26.69 -9.90
N SER A 77 -6.35 26.05 -11.05
CA SER A 77 -5.34 25.22 -11.71
C SER A 77 -4.21 26.01 -12.36
N SER A 78 -4.45 27.27 -12.74
CA SER A 78 -3.42 28.16 -13.29
C SER A 78 -2.33 28.52 -12.28
N PHE A 79 -2.62 28.34 -11.00
CA PHE A 79 -1.75 28.73 -9.89
C PHE A 79 -0.85 27.58 -9.42
N CYS A 80 -1.12 26.34 -9.84
CA CYS A 80 -0.32 25.19 -9.47
C CYS A 80 0.36 24.61 -10.72
N PRO A 81 1.70 24.60 -10.78
CA PRO A 81 2.43 23.90 -11.83
C PRO A 81 2.25 22.37 -11.70
N ASP A 82 2.75 21.62 -12.68
CA ASP A 82 2.62 20.15 -12.67
C ASP A 82 3.61 19.49 -11.70
N GLU A 83 4.77 20.11 -11.49
CA GLU A 83 5.82 19.62 -10.59
C GLU A 83 5.73 20.26 -9.19
N SER A 84 6.36 19.62 -8.21
CA SER A 84 6.52 20.19 -6.87
C SER A 84 7.35 21.47 -6.93
N VAL A 85 6.83 22.57 -6.40
CA VAL A 85 7.49 23.88 -6.44
C VAL A 85 7.51 24.51 -5.05
N GLU A 86 8.66 25.04 -4.66
CA GLU A 86 8.81 25.89 -3.48
C GLU A 86 8.45 27.32 -3.86
N PHE A 87 7.33 27.82 -3.34
CA PHE A 87 6.92 29.22 -3.55
C PHE A 87 7.71 30.17 -2.67
N SER A 88 7.98 29.76 -1.43
CA SER A 88 8.79 30.52 -0.48
C SER A 88 9.60 29.57 0.41
N SER A 89 10.49 30.11 1.23
CA SER A 89 11.27 29.33 2.21
C SER A 89 10.42 28.53 3.20
N THR A 90 9.13 28.86 3.33
CA THR A 90 8.19 28.22 4.26
C THR A 90 7.01 27.56 3.58
N LEU A 91 6.81 27.74 2.26
CA LEU A 91 5.65 27.25 1.52
C LEU A 91 6.06 26.42 0.31
N THR A 92 5.67 25.15 0.31
CA THR A 92 6.01 24.18 -0.74
C THR A 92 4.75 23.51 -1.28
N TYR A 93 4.61 23.49 -2.59
CA TYR A 93 3.63 22.67 -3.28
C TYR A 93 4.18 21.27 -3.54
N LEU A 94 3.45 20.24 -3.10
CA LEU A 94 3.88 18.85 -3.18
C LEU A 94 3.75 18.25 -4.59
N GLY A 95 2.92 18.84 -5.46
CA GLY A 95 2.58 18.25 -6.75
C GLY A 95 1.28 17.46 -6.74
N LYS A 96 1.00 16.79 -7.87
CA LYS A 96 -0.23 16.00 -8.06
C LYS A 96 -0.28 14.76 -7.17
N ARG A 97 0.81 13.99 -7.11
CA ARG A 97 0.93 12.76 -6.33
C ARG A 97 2.37 12.51 -5.94
N GLY A 98 2.58 11.77 -4.86
CA GLY A 98 3.90 11.27 -4.51
C GLY A 98 4.01 10.78 -3.07
N ILE A 99 5.24 10.45 -2.67
CA ILE A 99 5.59 10.10 -1.30
C ILE A 99 6.72 11.02 -0.84
N LEU A 100 6.40 11.87 0.12
CA LEU A 100 7.36 12.73 0.81
C LEU A 100 7.97 11.98 1.98
N ASN A 101 9.31 11.90 2.02
CA ASN A 101 10.03 11.43 3.19
C ASN A 101 10.59 12.65 3.93
N THR A 102 10.16 12.85 5.16
CA THR A 102 10.57 14.01 5.97
C THR A 102 11.88 13.75 6.70
N ALA A 103 12.58 14.80 7.13
CA ALA A 103 13.82 14.68 7.91
C ALA A 103 13.63 13.93 9.25
N SER A 104 12.41 13.96 9.81
CA SER A 104 12.06 13.20 11.01
C SER A 104 11.95 11.69 10.78
N GLY A 105 11.88 11.27 9.50
CA GLY A 105 11.72 9.88 9.07
C GLY A 105 10.28 9.47 8.76
N LEU A 106 9.30 10.39 8.83
CA LEU A 106 7.91 10.10 8.43
C LEU A 106 7.80 9.92 6.92
N GLN A 107 7.05 8.89 6.52
CA GLN A 107 6.64 8.65 5.13
C GLN A 107 5.21 9.14 4.90
N ILE A 108 5.07 10.14 4.02
CA ILE A 108 3.81 10.85 3.82
C ILE A 108 3.42 10.70 2.35
N ALA A 109 2.37 9.92 2.09
CA ALA A 109 1.79 9.82 0.76
C ALA A 109 0.78 10.94 0.57
N TYR A 110 0.77 11.55 -0.61
CA TYR A 110 -0.20 12.60 -0.95
C TYR A 110 -0.82 12.36 -2.32
N LEU A 111 -2.10 12.74 -2.43
CA LEU A 111 -2.87 12.75 -3.67
C LEU A 111 -3.71 14.02 -3.73
N SER A 112 -3.46 14.82 -4.74
CA SER A 112 -4.11 16.11 -4.97
C SER A 112 -5.21 16.00 -6.02
N GLY A 113 -6.26 16.80 -5.86
CA GLY A 113 -7.33 16.98 -6.86
C GLY A 113 -8.58 16.14 -6.61
N VAL A 114 -9.46 16.11 -7.61
CA VAL A 114 -10.75 15.41 -7.60
C VAL A 114 -10.78 14.24 -8.59
N GLU A 115 -11.65 13.26 -8.37
CA GLU A 115 -11.77 12.13 -9.30
C GLU A 115 -12.33 12.63 -10.65
N GLY A 116 -11.67 12.25 -11.76
CA GLY A 116 -12.08 12.64 -13.10
C GLY A 116 -11.72 11.61 -14.17
N PRO A 117 -12.34 11.71 -15.36
CA PRO A 117 -12.11 10.76 -16.46
C PRO A 117 -10.74 10.92 -17.11
N THR A 118 -10.13 12.10 -16.98
CA THR A 118 -8.84 12.43 -17.60
C THR A 118 -7.89 12.94 -16.54
N SER A 119 -6.64 12.45 -16.55
CA SER A 119 -5.56 13.02 -15.75
C SER A 119 -5.35 14.49 -16.15
N SER A 120 -5.70 15.42 -15.27
CA SER A 120 -5.50 16.87 -15.45
C SER A 120 -4.90 17.47 -14.17
N ASN A 121 -4.54 18.75 -14.19
CA ASN A 121 -3.84 19.41 -13.06
C ASN A 121 -4.67 19.45 -11.76
N PHE A 122 -5.99 19.30 -11.87
CA PHE A 122 -6.93 19.26 -10.76
C PHE A 122 -7.68 17.92 -10.66
N GLN A 123 -7.44 16.97 -11.57
CA GLN A 123 -8.13 15.67 -11.61
C GLN A 123 -7.15 14.50 -11.56
N PHE A 124 -7.46 13.51 -10.73
CA PHE A 124 -6.75 12.23 -10.71
C PHE A 124 -7.60 11.11 -11.33
N ASN A 125 -6.92 10.14 -11.91
CA ASN A 125 -7.53 8.96 -12.54
C ASN A 125 -7.03 7.64 -11.90
N GLU A 126 -7.27 6.51 -12.55
CA GLU A 126 -6.81 5.20 -12.05
C GLU A 126 -5.28 5.03 -12.17
N ASP A 127 -4.66 5.50 -13.26
CA ASP A 127 -3.20 5.45 -13.45
C ASP A 127 -2.47 6.22 -12.35
N ASP A 128 -2.97 7.42 -12.04
CA ASP A 128 -3.16 7.99 -10.70
C ASP A 128 -2.64 7.16 -9.53
N ILE A 129 -3.51 6.22 -9.19
CA ILE A 129 -3.46 5.38 -8.01
C ILE A 129 -2.50 4.22 -8.22
N GLU A 130 -2.43 3.67 -9.44
CA GLU A 130 -1.55 2.55 -9.74
C GLU A 130 -0.08 2.90 -9.51
N GLU A 131 0.34 4.10 -9.92
CA GLU A 131 1.70 4.59 -9.69
C GLU A 131 2.00 4.75 -8.20
N LEU A 132 1.08 5.33 -7.42
CA LEU A 132 1.23 5.44 -5.97
C LEU A 132 1.24 4.09 -5.26
N LEU A 133 0.65 3.05 -5.85
CA LEU A 133 0.66 1.68 -5.35
C LEU A 133 1.89 0.88 -5.80
N MET A 134 2.76 1.42 -6.65
CA MET A 134 4.00 0.74 -7.07
C MET A 134 4.89 0.30 -5.91
N PRO A 135 5.11 1.09 -4.84
CA PRO A 135 5.89 0.65 -3.67
C PRO A 135 5.31 -0.59 -3.00
N VAL A 136 3.97 -0.73 -2.99
CA VAL A 136 3.28 -1.89 -2.43
C VAL A 136 3.56 -3.16 -3.24
N ARG A 137 3.69 -3.04 -4.56
CA ARG A 137 3.95 -4.17 -5.48
C ARG A 137 5.43 -4.54 -5.54
N THR A 138 6.31 -3.56 -5.40
CA THR A 138 7.76 -3.71 -5.62
C THR A 138 8.53 -4.01 -4.33
N GLN A 139 8.09 -3.48 -3.19
CA GLN A 139 8.77 -3.67 -1.91
C GLN A 139 8.22 -4.91 -1.19
N ALA A 140 9.03 -5.97 -1.14
CA ALA A 140 8.71 -7.15 -0.34
C ALA A 140 8.58 -6.78 1.14
N GLY A 141 7.40 -7.02 1.73
CA GLY A 141 7.13 -6.69 3.12
C GLY A 141 6.77 -5.23 3.40
N PHE A 142 6.23 -4.50 2.41
CA PHE A 142 5.71 -3.15 2.60
C PHE A 142 4.74 -3.10 3.79
N LEU A 143 5.14 -2.36 4.84
CA LEU A 143 4.37 -2.26 6.08
C LEU A 143 3.21 -1.29 5.96
N GLY A 144 3.37 -0.18 5.24
CA GLY A 144 2.41 0.90 5.14
C GLY A 144 3.08 2.27 5.13
N VAL A 145 2.28 3.33 5.15
CA VAL A 145 2.75 4.73 5.27
C VAL A 145 2.32 5.35 6.61
N ASP A 146 3.05 6.37 7.08
CA ASP A 146 2.71 7.06 8.32
C ASP A 146 1.45 7.90 8.15
N VAL A 147 1.41 8.72 7.10
CA VAL A 147 0.30 9.64 6.82
C VAL A 147 -0.06 9.57 5.34
N LEU A 148 -1.36 9.51 5.05
CA LEU A 148 -1.94 9.72 3.74
C LEU A 148 -2.74 11.03 3.77
N VAL A 149 -2.50 11.88 2.79
CA VAL A 149 -3.05 13.24 2.69
C VAL A 149 -3.78 13.32 1.35
N THR A 150 -5.11 13.45 1.37
CA THR A 150 -5.91 13.52 0.14
C THR A 150 -6.81 14.74 0.12
N SER A 151 -7.03 15.31 -1.06
CA SER A 151 -8.03 16.37 -1.21
C SER A 151 -9.43 15.83 -1.01
N MET A 152 -9.84 14.87 -1.86
CA MET A 152 -11.15 14.23 -1.79
C MET A 152 -11.19 13.10 -0.75
N TRP A 153 -12.40 12.75 -0.30
CA TRP A 153 -12.62 11.67 0.66
C TRP A 153 -12.58 10.29 -0.01
N PRO A 154 -12.14 9.24 0.72
CA PRO A 154 -12.43 7.86 0.34
C PRO A 154 -13.94 7.57 0.41
N ALA A 155 -14.44 6.83 -0.58
CA ALA A 155 -15.81 6.33 -0.58
C ALA A 155 -16.06 5.38 0.60
N GLU A 156 -17.24 5.54 1.22
CA GLU A 156 -17.78 4.64 2.25
C GLU A 156 -16.90 4.50 3.52
N VAL A 157 -16.08 5.51 3.82
CA VAL A 157 -15.19 5.48 4.98
C VAL A 157 -15.90 5.35 6.34
N TRP A 158 -17.20 5.65 6.38
CA TRP A 158 -18.05 5.50 7.57
C TRP A 158 -18.57 4.07 7.78
N LYS A 159 -18.41 3.15 6.82
CA LYS A 159 -18.84 1.75 6.98
C LYS A 159 -18.19 1.11 8.21
N HIS A 160 -18.99 0.31 8.92
CA HIS A 160 -18.62 -0.36 10.18
C HIS A 160 -18.21 0.57 11.34
N ALA A 161 -18.30 1.89 11.17
CA ALA A 161 -18.10 2.83 12.26
C ALA A 161 -19.40 3.00 13.06
N HIS A 162 -19.26 3.33 14.34
CA HIS A 162 -20.41 3.65 15.20
C HIS A 162 -21.00 5.03 14.91
N ASN A 163 -20.23 5.92 14.29
CA ASN A 163 -20.64 7.25 13.90
C ASN A 163 -20.75 7.37 12.38
N THR A 164 -21.63 8.26 11.93
CA THR A 164 -21.78 8.63 10.52
C THR A 164 -21.48 10.12 10.35
N PRO A 165 -21.03 10.53 9.16
CA PRO A 165 -20.86 11.94 8.86
C PRO A 165 -22.21 12.67 8.96
N SER A 166 -22.21 13.91 9.42
CA SER A 166 -23.44 14.71 9.59
C SER A 166 -24.10 15.05 8.25
N THR A 167 -23.30 15.08 7.18
CA THR A 167 -23.71 15.37 5.81
C THR A 167 -23.15 14.30 4.90
N GLU A 168 -23.88 13.92 3.87
CA GLU A 168 -23.37 13.01 2.85
C GLU A 168 -22.26 13.71 2.05
N VAL A 169 -21.06 13.14 2.08
CA VAL A 169 -19.89 13.65 1.35
C VAL A 169 -19.61 12.68 0.21
N GLN A 170 -19.47 13.21 -1.00
CA GLN A 170 -19.09 12.43 -2.16
C GLN A 170 -17.65 11.94 -1.99
N GLY A 171 -17.49 10.62 -1.86
CA GLY A 171 -16.18 9.97 -1.75
C GLY A 171 -15.81 9.22 -3.02
N SER A 172 -14.51 9.05 -3.24
CA SER A 172 -13.93 8.35 -4.38
C SER A 172 -13.61 6.89 -4.05
N LYS A 173 -14.06 5.96 -4.91
CA LYS A 173 -13.73 4.52 -4.77
C LYS A 173 -12.24 4.27 -5.01
N LEU A 174 -11.62 5.06 -5.89
CA LEU A 174 -10.18 5.00 -6.18
C LEU A 174 -9.33 5.33 -4.96
N ILE A 175 -9.73 6.34 -4.18
CA ILE A 175 -9.04 6.69 -2.92
C ILE A 175 -9.24 5.59 -1.87
N SER A 176 -10.40 4.93 -1.82
CA SER A 176 -10.62 3.78 -0.94
C SER A 176 -9.67 2.61 -1.29
N ARG A 177 -9.45 2.34 -2.58
CA ARG A 177 -8.45 1.36 -3.06
C ARG A 177 -7.03 1.80 -2.69
N LEU A 178 -6.70 3.08 -2.82
CA LEU A 178 -5.39 3.63 -2.44
C LEU A 178 -5.14 3.45 -0.93
N ALA A 179 -6.09 3.85 -0.09
CA ALA A 179 -5.98 3.73 1.37
C ALA A 179 -5.88 2.25 1.81
N ALA A 180 -6.58 1.35 1.11
CA ALA A 180 -6.47 -0.09 1.33
C ALA A 180 -5.07 -0.65 1.03
N GLY A 181 -4.45 -0.21 -0.07
CA GLY A 181 -3.12 -0.66 -0.48
C GLY A 181 -1.99 -0.06 0.35
N LEU A 182 -2.03 1.26 0.57
CA LEU A 182 -0.98 1.98 1.32
C LEU A 182 -1.04 1.77 2.82
N LYS A 183 -2.21 1.36 3.37
CA LYS A 183 -2.43 1.13 4.80
C LYS A 183 -1.83 2.26 5.65
N PRO A 184 -2.31 3.51 5.52
CA PRO A 184 -1.76 4.61 6.29
C PRO A 184 -2.06 4.48 7.79
N ARG A 185 -1.26 5.06 8.70
CA ARG A 185 -1.68 5.17 10.11
C ARG A 185 -2.65 6.32 10.33
N TYR A 186 -2.47 7.42 9.62
CA TYR A 186 -3.38 8.55 9.58
C TYR A 186 -3.77 8.85 8.14
N HIS A 187 -5.06 9.03 7.88
CA HIS A 187 -5.56 9.49 6.61
C HIS A 187 -6.34 10.79 6.84
N PHE A 188 -5.80 11.89 6.34
CA PHE A 188 -6.46 13.19 6.36
C PHE A 188 -7.08 13.49 5.00
N ALA A 189 -8.33 13.94 5.00
CA ALA A 189 -9.02 14.38 3.81
C ALA A 189 -9.61 15.79 3.96
N GLY A 190 -9.52 16.59 2.91
CA GLY A 190 -10.10 17.93 2.80
C GLY A 190 -11.49 17.95 2.14
N THR A 191 -11.84 19.10 1.56
CA THR A 191 -13.01 19.34 0.69
C THR A 191 -14.36 18.81 1.20
N GLY A 192 -14.52 18.73 2.53
CA GLY A 192 -15.65 18.05 3.15
C GLY A 192 -16.07 18.71 4.47
N ILE A 193 -16.52 17.88 5.42
CA ILE A 193 -16.92 18.32 6.76
C ILE A 193 -15.91 17.83 7.80
N HIS A 194 -16.04 18.28 9.04
CA HIS A 194 -15.28 17.63 10.11
C HIS A 194 -15.88 16.26 10.43
N TYR A 195 -15.08 15.21 10.30
CA TYR A 195 -15.48 13.87 10.69
C TYR A 195 -14.29 13.10 11.23
N GLU A 196 -14.37 12.70 12.49
CA GLU A 196 -13.37 11.86 13.12
C GLU A 196 -14.03 10.53 13.45
N ARG A 197 -13.57 9.46 12.81
CA ARG A 197 -14.07 8.12 13.07
C ARG A 197 -13.13 7.34 13.98
N GLN A 198 -13.68 6.29 14.57
CA GLN A 198 -12.88 5.32 15.29
C GLN A 198 -11.86 4.65 14.36
N PRO A 199 -10.66 4.28 14.87
CA PRO A 199 -9.63 3.66 14.05
C PRO A 199 -10.12 2.33 13.47
N TYR A 200 -9.75 2.01 12.22
CA TYR A 200 -10.10 0.73 11.62
C TYR A 200 -8.88 -0.17 11.46
N ARG A 201 -9.11 -1.49 11.50
CA ARG A 201 -8.05 -2.49 11.32
C ARG A 201 -7.71 -2.68 9.85
N ASN A 202 -6.43 -2.73 9.50
CA ASN A 202 -5.95 -3.05 8.15
C ASN A 202 -5.76 -4.55 7.89
N HIS A 203 -6.29 -5.40 8.78
CA HIS A 203 -6.22 -6.85 8.69
C HIS A 203 -7.54 -7.47 9.13
N ARG A 204 -7.80 -8.69 8.67
CA ARG A 204 -8.96 -9.47 9.10
C ARG A 204 -8.66 -10.20 10.41
N VAL A 205 -9.45 -9.93 11.44
CA VAL A 205 -9.30 -10.57 12.77
C VAL A 205 -9.40 -12.08 12.60
N LEU A 206 -8.51 -12.84 13.25
CA LEU A 206 -8.39 -14.31 13.23
C LEU A 206 -7.97 -14.94 11.89
N LEU A 207 -8.00 -14.21 10.77
CA LEU A 207 -7.61 -14.72 9.45
C LEU A 207 -6.20 -14.25 9.06
N GLU A 208 -5.83 -13.04 9.47
CA GLU A 208 -4.57 -12.40 9.09
C GLU A 208 -3.76 -12.00 10.33
N PRO A 209 -2.42 -11.91 10.22
CA PRO A 209 -1.59 -11.41 11.31
C PRO A 209 -1.96 -9.97 11.65
N ALA A 210 -1.90 -9.63 12.93
CA ALA A 210 -2.20 -8.29 13.41
C ALA A 210 -1.32 -7.25 12.70
N GLN A 211 -1.98 -6.22 12.20
CA GLN A 211 -1.38 -5.04 11.56
C GLN A 211 -1.82 -3.78 12.30
N HIS A 212 -1.17 -2.66 12.01
CA HIS A 212 -1.56 -1.35 12.53
C HIS A 212 -2.96 -0.95 12.07
N THR A 213 -3.52 -0.03 12.84
CA THR A 213 -4.82 0.57 12.56
C THR A 213 -4.67 1.91 11.87
N THR A 214 -5.65 2.27 11.05
CA THR A 214 -5.74 3.57 10.38
C THR A 214 -6.72 4.47 11.10
N ARG A 215 -6.37 5.74 11.30
CA ARG A 215 -7.26 6.80 11.79
C ARG A 215 -7.62 7.72 10.63
N PHE A 216 -8.91 7.84 10.32
CA PHE A 216 -9.38 8.76 9.31
C PHE A 216 -9.94 10.03 9.95
N ILE A 217 -9.50 11.19 9.46
CA ILE A 217 -9.94 12.50 9.91
C ILE A 217 -10.26 13.37 8.68
N GLY A 218 -11.54 13.70 8.51
CA GLY A 218 -12.00 14.76 7.62
C GLY A 218 -11.89 16.12 8.29
N LEU A 219 -11.35 17.10 7.58
CA LEU A 219 -11.23 18.49 8.03
C LEU A 219 -12.20 19.39 7.26
N ALA A 220 -12.85 20.30 8.00
CA ALA A 220 -13.76 21.27 7.41
C ALA A 220 -13.00 22.50 6.84
N PRO A 221 -13.65 23.32 6.00
CA PRO A 221 -13.11 24.60 5.53
C PRO A 221 -12.90 25.63 6.65
N LEU A 222 -11.92 26.53 6.44
CA LEU A 222 -11.72 27.71 7.28
C LEU A 222 -12.99 28.57 7.30
N ASN A 223 -13.34 29.08 8.48
CA ASN A 223 -14.52 29.94 8.68
C ASN A 223 -15.85 29.33 8.20
N ASN A 224 -16.00 28.03 8.36
CA ASN A 224 -17.28 27.38 8.15
C ASN A 224 -18.40 27.94 9.04
N LYS A 225 -19.63 27.97 8.51
CA LYS A 225 -20.82 28.47 9.22
C LYS A 225 -21.14 27.67 10.48
N GLU A 226 -20.85 26.37 10.44
CA GLU A 226 -21.12 25.42 11.51
C GLU A 226 -20.03 25.35 12.58
N LYS A 227 -18.96 26.16 12.47
CA LYS A 227 -17.83 26.20 13.42
C LYS A 227 -17.19 24.83 13.69
N GLN A 228 -17.25 23.92 12.72
CA GLN A 228 -16.64 22.60 12.84
C GLN A 228 -15.10 22.72 12.81
N LYS A 229 -14.41 21.69 13.31
CA LYS A 229 -12.94 21.70 13.37
C LYS A 229 -12.32 21.64 11.97
N TRP A 230 -11.48 22.62 11.67
CA TRP A 230 -10.70 22.72 10.43
C TRP A 230 -9.20 22.52 10.65
N LEU A 231 -8.75 22.52 11.91
CA LEU A 231 -7.35 22.38 12.33
C LEU A 231 -7.19 21.15 13.22
N TYR A 232 -6.21 20.31 12.93
CA TYR A 232 -5.88 19.14 13.74
C TYR A 232 -4.37 19.07 14.00
N ALA A 233 -3.98 19.01 15.26
CA ALA A 233 -2.60 18.93 15.71
C ALA A 233 -2.37 17.59 16.40
N PHE A 234 -1.32 16.88 16.02
CA PHE A 234 -0.99 15.59 16.62
C PHE A 234 0.51 15.30 16.59
N ASN A 235 0.92 14.38 17.46
CA ASN A 235 2.28 13.90 17.51
C ASN A 235 2.29 12.48 16.94
N ILE A 236 3.26 12.20 16.08
CA ILE A 236 3.45 10.90 15.47
C ILE A 236 4.92 10.52 15.51
N GLN A 237 5.19 9.29 15.94
CA GLN A 237 6.50 8.67 15.78
C GLN A 237 6.49 7.85 14.48
N PRO A 238 7.52 7.98 13.63
CA PRO A 238 7.59 7.24 12.37
C PRO A 238 7.53 5.73 12.58
N MET A 239 6.83 5.03 11.67
CA MET A 239 6.69 3.58 11.67
C MET A 239 8.04 2.86 11.72
N ARG A 240 9.05 3.40 11.02
CA ARG A 240 10.41 2.83 10.98
C ARG A 240 11.13 2.86 12.34
N LYS A 241 10.69 3.73 13.26
CA LYS A 241 11.25 3.88 14.60
C LYS A 241 10.38 3.22 15.68
N MET A 242 9.29 2.54 15.31
CA MET A 242 8.42 1.84 16.25
C MET A 242 8.74 0.36 16.31
N SER A 243 8.55 -0.25 17.48
CA SER A 243 8.57 -1.70 17.60
C SER A 243 7.34 -2.33 16.94
N ARG A 244 7.42 -3.61 16.56
CA ARG A 244 6.29 -4.34 15.97
C ARG A 244 5.10 -4.43 16.93
N GLU A 245 5.36 -4.53 18.23
CA GLU A 245 4.34 -4.62 19.27
C GLU A 245 3.55 -3.31 19.39
N GLU A 246 4.24 -2.17 19.46
CA GLU A 246 3.60 -0.85 19.48
C GLU A 246 2.82 -0.56 18.20
N LEU A 247 3.35 -0.99 17.05
CA LEU A 247 2.71 -0.79 15.76
C LEU A 247 1.41 -1.60 15.63
N THR A 248 1.38 -2.82 16.19
CA THR A 248 0.24 -3.72 16.13
C THR A 248 -0.73 -3.56 17.31
N ALA A 249 -0.42 -2.67 18.25
CA ALA A 249 -1.30 -2.34 19.36
C ALA A 249 -2.60 -1.70 18.83
N GLN A 250 -3.72 -2.36 19.10
CA GLN A 250 -5.03 -1.94 18.61
C GLN A 250 -5.79 -1.23 19.71
N PRO A 251 -6.31 -0.01 19.46
CA PRO A 251 -7.26 0.63 20.34
C PRO A 251 -8.49 -0.25 20.59
N PRO A 252 -9.06 -0.24 21.80
CA PRO A 252 -10.21 -1.10 22.14
C PRO A 252 -11.46 -0.77 21.33
N ASN A 253 -11.56 0.46 20.81
CA ASN A 253 -12.66 0.92 19.96
C ASN A 253 -12.42 0.73 18.46
N SER A 254 -11.45 -0.09 18.06
CA SER A 254 -11.19 -0.26 16.62
C SER A 254 -12.35 -0.96 15.91
N SER A 255 -12.73 -0.44 14.75
CA SER A 255 -13.75 -1.03 13.88
C SER A 255 -13.14 -2.01 12.87
N GLU A 256 -14.02 -2.68 12.13
CA GLU A 256 -13.66 -3.48 10.96
C GLU A 256 -13.22 -2.59 9.78
N PHE A 257 -12.62 -3.22 8.78
CA PHE A 257 -12.10 -2.57 7.60
C PHE A 257 -13.24 -2.10 6.67
N PRO A 258 -13.31 -0.80 6.32
CA PRO A 258 -14.46 -0.22 5.61
C PRO A 258 -14.52 -0.55 4.11
N TYR A 259 -13.41 -0.91 3.46
CA TYR A 259 -13.32 -0.93 2.00
C TYR A 259 -13.41 -2.33 1.37
N MET A 260 -13.80 -3.38 2.12
CA MET A 260 -13.82 -4.76 1.58
C MET A 260 -14.74 -4.89 0.36
N ASP A 261 -15.96 -4.36 0.41
CA ASP A 261 -16.93 -4.45 -0.69
C ASP A 261 -16.39 -3.77 -1.95
N ILE A 262 -15.82 -2.56 -1.80
CA ILE A 262 -15.23 -1.78 -2.89
C ILE A 262 -14.07 -2.56 -3.52
N LEU A 263 -13.20 -3.17 -2.71
CA LEU A 263 -12.10 -3.99 -3.23
C LEU A 263 -12.61 -5.22 -3.98
N GLN A 264 -13.68 -5.86 -3.49
CA GLN A 264 -14.29 -7.00 -4.17
C GLN A 264 -14.90 -6.59 -5.51
N GLU A 265 -15.51 -5.41 -5.59
CA GLU A 265 -16.02 -4.82 -6.83
C GLU A 265 -14.89 -4.59 -7.84
N PHE A 266 -13.76 -3.98 -7.43
CA PHE A 266 -12.59 -3.82 -8.29
C PHE A 266 -12.01 -5.16 -8.76
N MET A 267 -11.92 -6.16 -7.87
CA MET A 267 -11.46 -7.50 -8.23
C MET A 267 -12.41 -8.22 -9.19
N ALA A 268 -13.72 -7.96 -9.09
CA ALA A 268 -14.71 -8.49 -10.01
C ALA A 268 -14.67 -7.79 -11.37
N ALA A 269 -14.45 -6.47 -11.39
CA ALA A 269 -14.33 -5.67 -12.61
C ALA A 269 -13.04 -5.99 -13.39
N TYR A 270 -11.95 -6.35 -12.70
CA TYR A 270 -10.69 -6.78 -13.33
C TYR A 270 -10.70 -8.25 -13.79
N LYS A 271 -11.81 -8.98 -13.60
CA LYS A 271 -12.00 -10.23 -14.34
C LYS A 271 -12.19 -9.85 -15.81
N PRO A 272 -11.31 -10.28 -16.73
CA PRO A 272 -11.57 -10.07 -18.15
C PRO A 272 -12.93 -10.69 -18.47
N SER A 273 -13.77 -9.90 -19.13
CA SER A 273 -15.09 -10.32 -19.59
C SER A 273 -14.96 -11.68 -20.29
N VAL A 274 -15.89 -12.57 -19.97
CA VAL A 274 -15.99 -13.92 -20.51
C VAL A 274 -16.23 -13.93 -22.03
N GLU A 275 -16.40 -12.75 -22.65
CA GLU A 275 -16.68 -12.58 -24.07
C GLU A 275 -15.42 -12.62 -24.96
N THR A 276 -14.24 -12.19 -24.48
CA THR A 276 -12.99 -12.28 -25.26
C THR A 276 -12.42 -13.70 -25.30
N ARG A 277 -12.95 -14.64 -24.48
CA ARG A 277 -12.62 -16.06 -24.59
C ARG A 277 -13.30 -16.77 -25.75
N ASN A 278 -14.38 -16.21 -26.32
CA ASN A 278 -15.12 -16.91 -27.37
C ASN A 278 -14.43 -16.83 -28.75
N SER A 279 -13.58 -15.84 -29.02
CA SER A 279 -12.84 -15.77 -30.29
C SER A 279 -11.62 -16.73 -30.35
N CYS A 280 -11.05 -17.12 -29.21
CA CYS A 280 -9.94 -18.09 -29.15
C CYS A 280 -10.36 -19.50 -28.70
N ARG A 281 -11.61 -19.70 -28.24
CA ARG A 281 -12.14 -21.03 -27.88
C ARG A 281 -12.78 -21.76 -29.06
N GLU A 282 -13.07 -21.07 -30.16
CA GLU A 282 -13.69 -21.67 -31.36
C GLU A 282 -12.66 -22.32 -32.30
N GLN A 283 -11.36 -21.98 -32.21
CA GLN A 283 -10.31 -22.56 -33.06
C GLN A 283 -9.60 -23.81 -32.49
N LEU A 284 -9.79 -24.17 -31.22
CA LEU A 284 -9.09 -25.31 -30.59
C LEU A 284 -9.97 -26.55 -30.34
N LYS A 285 -11.22 -26.57 -30.82
CA LYS A 285 -12.10 -27.76 -30.73
C LYS A 285 -11.81 -28.86 -31.76
N ARG A 286 -10.69 -28.82 -32.49
CA ARG A 286 -10.43 -29.77 -33.59
C ARG A 286 -9.18 -30.65 -33.49
N THR A 287 -8.49 -30.69 -32.35
CA THR A 287 -7.45 -31.70 -32.13
C THR A 287 -7.65 -32.37 -30.78
N LYS A 288 -8.34 -33.52 -30.85
CA LYS A 288 -8.38 -34.53 -29.80
C LYS A 288 -6.97 -35.08 -29.57
N ASN A 289 -6.51 -35.17 -28.33
CA ASN A 289 -6.31 -36.45 -27.62
C ASN A 289 -5.38 -36.30 -26.40
N HIS A 290 -5.81 -36.97 -25.33
CA HIS A 290 -5.03 -37.58 -24.24
C HIS A 290 -4.63 -36.78 -22.97
N ASP A 291 -5.03 -37.40 -21.86
CA ASP A 291 -4.60 -37.36 -20.45
C ASP A 291 -4.80 -36.15 -19.54
N THR A 292 -6.00 -36.17 -18.97
CA THR A 292 -6.34 -36.06 -17.54
C THR A 292 -5.19 -36.25 -16.52
N VAL A 293 -4.99 -35.27 -15.63
CA VAL A 293 -5.05 -35.46 -14.15
C VAL A 293 -5.56 -34.16 -13.51
N ASP A 294 -6.59 -34.32 -12.69
CA ASP A 294 -7.43 -33.29 -12.07
C ASP A 294 -6.72 -32.36 -11.07
N ARG A 295 -6.97 -31.06 -11.22
CA ARG A 295 -6.83 -30.07 -10.14
C ARG A 295 -8.10 -30.11 -9.30
N TYR A 296 -8.01 -30.62 -8.08
CA TYR A 296 -9.04 -30.43 -7.04
C TYR A 296 -9.25 -28.93 -6.78
N ARG A 297 -10.37 -28.39 -7.29
CA ARG A 297 -11.01 -27.17 -6.82
C ARG A 297 -12.15 -27.60 -5.92
N PHE A 298 -12.11 -27.24 -4.65
CA PHE A 298 -13.29 -27.35 -3.78
C PHE A 298 -14.30 -26.29 -4.24
N ASP A 299 -15.39 -26.77 -4.81
CA ASP A 299 -16.59 -25.99 -5.14
C ASP A 299 -17.54 -26.07 -3.93
N MET A 300 -17.90 -24.91 -3.38
CA MET A 300 -18.82 -24.78 -2.23
C MET A 300 -20.19 -24.34 -2.74
N SER A 301 -20.74 -25.03 -3.75
CA SER A 301 -22.06 -24.73 -4.31
C SER A 301 -23.09 -25.85 -4.18
N GLU A 302 -22.78 -26.93 -3.46
CA GLU A 302 -23.76 -27.98 -3.13
C GLU A 302 -24.00 -28.09 -1.62
N GLU A 303 -25.27 -28.06 -1.22
CA GLU A 303 -25.72 -28.48 0.10
C GLU A 303 -25.67 -30.01 0.16
N VAL A 304 -24.68 -30.57 0.85
CA VAL A 304 -24.61 -32.00 1.16
C VAL A 304 -25.06 -32.23 2.60
N GLU A 305 -26.03 -33.12 2.78
CA GLU A 305 -26.53 -33.56 4.08
C GLU A 305 -25.43 -34.31 4.87
N ASP A 306 -24.97 -33.71 5.96
CA ASP A 306 -23.98 -34.29 6.87
C ASP A 306 -24.62 -35.34 7.80
N ASN A 307 -24.37 -36.62 7.49
CA ASN A 307 -24.63 -37.75 8.40
C ASN A 307 -23.33 -38.45 8.77
N VAL A 308 -22.48 -37.86 9.64
CA VAL A 308 -21.63 -38.66 10.55
C VAL A 308 -21.08 -37.88 11.75
N ASP A 309 -21.54 -38.33 12.91
CA ASP A 309 -20.96 -38.41 14.26
C ASP A 309 -20.19 -37.26 14.94
N ARG A 310 -20.74 -36.93 16.11
CA ARG A 310 -20.21 -36.02 17.13
C ARG A 310 -19.08 -36.68 17.92
N GLY A 311 -17.92 -36.01 18.01
CA GLY A 311 -16.83 -36.46 18.86
C GLY A 311 -15.94 -35.33 19.38
N GLY A 312 -16.45 -34.52 20.31
CA GLY A 312 -15.62 -33.56 21.03
C GLY A 312 -14.65 -34.24 22.00
N ARG A 313 -13.39 -33.77 22.09
CA ARG A 313 -12.57 -33.87 23.31
C ARG A 313 -11.36 -32.93 23.31
N LYS A 314 -11.43 -31.99 24.26
CA LYS A 314 -10.39 -31.43 25.14
C LYS A 314 -9.07 -30.95 24.51
N ARG A 315 -8.95 -29.62 24.44
CA ARG A 315 -7.69 -28.87 24.52
C ARG A 315 -6.86 -29.36 25.73
N ARG A 316 -5.63 -29.82 25.46
CA ARG A 316 -4.53 -29.82 26.43
C ARG A 316 -3.50 -28.78 26.03
N ARG A 317 -2.96 -28.16 27.08
CA ARG A 317 -2.14 -26.95 27.16
C ARG A 317 -0.67 -27.35 27.34
N ASN A 318 0.23 -26.51 26.83
CA ASN A 318 1.71 -26.55 26.85
C ASN A 318 2.33 -27.64 25.95
N ASP A 319 3.40 -27.40 25.20
CA ASP A 319 4.66 -26.78 25.63
C ASP A 319 5.45 -26.15 24.46
N HIS A 320 6.34 -25.21 24.79
CA HIS A 320 7.29 -24.59 23.87
C HIS A 320 8.38 -25.58 23.46
N THR A 321 8.39 -26.03 22.21
CA THR A 321 9.60 -26.57 21.56
C THR A 321 9.64 -26.13 20.10
N ALA A 322 10.75 -25.48 19.73
CA ALA A 322 11.11 -25.18 18.35
C ALA A 322 11.16 -26.49 17.54
N GLY A 323 10.15 -26.73 16.71
CA GLY A 323 10.07 -27.86 15.79
C GLY A 323 10.03 -27.34 14.36
N GLU A 324 10.83 -27.95 13.50
CA GLU A 324 10.87 -27.72 12.06
C GLU A 324 9.47 -27.66 11.46
N LYS A 325 9.17 -26.56 10.77
CA LYS A 325 7.95 -26.43 9.99
C LYS A 325 8.08 -27.34 8.78
N VAL A 326 7.42 -28.49 8.80
CA VAL A 326 7.22 -29.32 7.61
C VAL A 326 6.46 -28.47 6.56
N PRO A 327 6.92 -28.37 5.30
CA PRO A 327 6.23 -27.60 4.29
C PRO A 327 4.88 -28.24 3.95
N ALA A 328 3.86 -27.39 3.80
CA ALA A 328 2.62 -27.76 3.16
C ALA A 328 2.89 -27.97 1.65
N ALA A 329 2.57 -29.16 1.15
CA ALA A 329 2.72 -29.66 -0.22
C ALA A 329 4.08 -30.29 -0.61
N PRO A 330 4.07 -31.37 -1.41
CA PRO A 330 5.27 -32.03 -1.93
C PRO A 330 6.10 -31.06 -2.79
N CYS A 331 7.28 -30.66 -2.30
CA CYS A 331 8.18 -29.79 -3.05
C CYS A 331 8.74 -30.54 -4.27
N TRP A 332 8.56 -29.96 -5.45
CA TRP A 332 9.08 -30.52 -6.71
C TRP A 332 10.61 -30.47 -6.82
N PHE A 333 11.29 -29.70 -5.97
CA PHE A 333 12.76 -29.67 -5.89
C PHE A 333 13.33 -30.61 -4.82
N CYS A 334 12.49 -31.23 -3.99
CA CYS A 334 12.97 -32.17 -2.97
C CYS A 334 13.31 -33.52 -3.60
N LEU A 335 14.59 -33.87 -3.66
CA LEU A 335 15.04 -35.21 -4.09
C LEU A 335 14.56 -36.34 -3.16
N SER A 336 14.19 -36.01 -1.91
CA SER A 336 13.58 -36.96 -0.96
C SER A 336 12.12 -37.26 -1.24
N ASN A 337 11.49 -36.51 -2.16
CA ASN A 337 10.10 -36.71 -2.53
C ASN A 337 9.99 -37.79 -3.62
N VAL A 338 9.01 -38.69 -3.46
CA VAL A 338 8.79 -39.82 -4.38
C VAL A 338 8.25 -39.35 -5.74
N ASP A 339 7.55 -38.22 -5.74
CA ASP A 339 6.93 -37.61 -6.93
C ASP A 339 7.87 -36.68 -7.70
N VAL A 340 9.17 -36.64 -7.35
CA VAL A 340 10.15 -35.81 -8.05
C VAL A 340 10.45 -36.39 -9.44
N GLU A 341 10.46 -35.53 -10.44
CA GLU A 341 10.77 -35.92 -11.83
C GLU A 341 12.27 -36.10 -12.03
N LYS A 342 12.77 -37.28 -11.67
CA LYS A 342 14.19 -37.65 -11.73
C LYS A 342 14.81 -37.52 -13.13
N HIS A 343 13.99 -37.58 -14.18
CA HIS A 343 14.43 -37.47 -15.57
C HIS A 343 14.91 -36.06 -15.95
N LEU A 344 14.62 -35.04 -15.14
CA LEU A 344 15.09 -33.67 -15.35
C LEU A 344 16.41 -33.38 -14.64
N VAL A 345 16.92 -34.30 -13.82
CA VAL A 345 18.18 -34.13 -13.10
C VAL A 345 19.36 -34.46 -14.03
N VAL A 346 20.26 -33.49 -14.22
CA VAL A 346 21.41 -33.60 -15.12
C VAL A 346 22.65 -34.10 -14.39
N ALA A 347 22.91 -33.55 -13.20
CA ALA A 347 24.06 -33.93 -12.37
C ALA A 347 23.75 -33.70 -10.89
N ILE A 348 24.29 -34.55 -10.02
CA ILE A 348 24.11 -34.47 -8.57
C ILE A 348 25.50 -34.34 -7.94
N GLY A 349 25.70 -33.29 -7.14
CA GLY A 349 26.86 -33.09 -6.28
C GLY A 349 26.57 -33.43 -4.82
N ASP A 350 27.45 -33.00 -3.92
CA ASP A 350 27.38 -33.34 -2.49
C ASP A 350 26.34 -32.50 -1.73
N VAL A 351 26.26 -31.20 -2.04
CA VAL A 351 25.32 -30.24 -1.41
C VAL A 351 24.46 -29.47 -2.42
N ALA A 352 24.76 -29.54 -3.72
CA ALA A 352 23.98 -28.99 -4.83
C ALA A 352 23.76 -30.00 -5.96
N TYR A 353 22.74 -29.77 -6.78
CA TYR A 353 22.48 -30.55 -7.99
C TYR A 353 22.01 -29.65 -9.14
N ALA A 354 22.24 -30.09 -10.38
CA ALA A 354 21.81 -29.41 -11.59
C ALA A 354 20.62 -30.13 -12.24
N ALA A 355 19.62 -29.38 -12.66
CA ALA A 355 18.41 -29.90 -13.28
C ALA A 355 17.89 -28.99 -14.40
N MET A 356 17.16 -29.57 -15.34
CA MET A 356 16.45 -28.84 -16.37
C MET A 356 15.14 -28.24 -15.84
N PRO A 357 14.80 -27.00 -16.22
CA PRO A 357 13.57 -26.33 -15.81
C PRO A 357 12.34 -26.85 -16.58
N LYS A 358 11.18 -26.87 -15.92
CA LYS A 358 9.87 -27.08 -16.55
C LYS A 358 9.39 -25.80 -17.24
N GLY A 359 9.98 -25.50 -18.39
CA GLY A 359 9.77 -24.24 -19.11
C GLY A 359 11.09 -23.48 -19.24
N PRO A 360 12.01 -23.95 -20.09
CA PRO A 360 13.24 -23.22 -20.39
C PRO A 360 12.92 -21.84 -20.98
N LEU A 361 13.69 -20.81 -20.61
CA LEU A 361 13.61 -19.49 -21.22
C LEU A 361 14.35 -19.46 -22.57
N VAL A 362 15.38 -20.30 -22.68
CA VAL A 362 16.22 -20.56 -23.86
C VAL A 362 16.58 -22.04 -23.85
N ASP A 363 16.87 -22.62 -25.02
CA ASP A 363 17.08 -24.08 -25.14
C ASP A 363 18.21 -24.61 -24.25
N ASP A 364 19.22 -23.79 -23.94
CA ASP A 364 20.35 -24.14 -23.07
C ASP A 364 20.14 -23.72 -21.58
N HIS A 365 18.90 -23.51 -21.14
CA HIS A 365 18.61 -23.10 -19.76
C HIS A 365 18.77 -24.27 -18.77
N VAL A 366 19.73 -24.14 -17.85
CA VAL A 366 19.99 -25.10 -16.76
C VAL A 366 19.85 -24.41 -15.40
N MET A 367 19.26 -25.10 -14.42
CA MET A 367 19.14 -24.62 -13.03
C MET A 367 20.07 -25.39 -12.10
N VAL A 368 20.75 -24.67 -11.20
CA VAL A 368 21.54 -25.26 -10.10
C VAL A 368 20.83 -24.97 -8.78
N LEU A 369 20.56 -26.02 -8.00
CA LEU A 369 19.74 -26.00 -6.80
C LEU A 369 20.50 -26.63 -5.63
N SER A 370 20.24 -26.17 -4.41
CA SER A 370 20.76 -26.81 -3.19
C SER A 370 19.91 -28.02 -2.81
N VAL A 371 20.55 -29.08 -2.30
CA VAL A 371 19.84 -30.25 -1.77
C VAL A 371 19.08 -29.89 -0.48
N GLY A 372 19.65 -28.99 0.34
CA GLY A 372 19.02 -28.46 1.54
C GLY A 372 18.14 -27.23 1.28
N HIS A 373 17.11 -27.03 2.09
CA HIS A 373 16.28 -25.82 2.07
C HIS A 373 17.02 -24.65 2.70
N ILE A 374 17.38 -23.66 1.89
CA ILE A 374 18.08 -22.46 2.34
C ILE A 374 17.30 -21.24 1.85
N GLN A 375 17.15 -20.25 2.73
CA GLN A 375 16.35 -19.05 2.44
C GLN A 375 17.01 -18.11 1.42
N SER A 376 18.35 -18.05 1.39
CA SER A 376 19.12 -17.21 0.47
C SER A 376 20.57 -17.66 0.34
N MET A 377 21.25 -17.25 -0.73
CA MET A 377 22.69 -17.48 -0.93
C MET A 377 23.57 -16.86 0.16
N VAL A 378 23.09 -15.82 0.85
CA VAL A 378 23.82 -15.18 1.96
C VAL A 378 23.87 -16.11 3.18
N ALA A 379 22.83 -16.92 3.37
CA ALA A 379 22.75 -17.91 4.44
C ALA A 379 23.36 -19.27 4.06
N ALA A 380 23.96 -19.41 2.87
CA ALA A 380 24.59 -20.62 2.41
C ALA A 380 25.94 -20.87 3.11
N SER A 381 26.23 -22.14 3.41
CA SER A 381 27.56 -22.58 3.86
C SER A 381 28.60 -22.36 2.77
N ASP A 382 29.87 -22.24 3.17
CA ASP A 382 30.95 -22.00 2.21
C ASP A 382 31.17 -23.21 1.27
N ASP A 383 30.87 -24.43 1.73
CA ASP A 383 30.88 -25.64 0.90
C ASP A 383 29.88 -25.56 -0.26
N LEU A 384 28.66 -25.06 0.00
CA LEU A 384 27.63 -24.90 -1.03
C LEU A 384 28.02 -23.83 -2.04
N LYS A 385 28.63 -22.73 -1.60
CA LYS A 385 29.11 -21.67 -2.50
C LYS A 385 30.20 -22.20 -3.43
N ASN A 386 31.18 -22.91 -2.87
CA ASN A 386 32.26 -23.52 -3.63
C ASN A 386 31.74 -24.52 -4.67
N GLU A 387 30.72 -25.31 -4.32
CA GLU A 387 30.13 -26.27 -5.25
C GLU A 387 29.32 -25.61 -6.37
N ILE A 388 28.53 -24.58 -6.05
CA ILE A 388 27.82 -23.78 -7.05
C ILE A 388 28.81 -23.13 -8.03
N GLU A 389 29.95 -22.63 -7.55
CA GLU A 389 31.01 -22.08 -8.41
C GLU A 389 31.63 -23.13 -9.34
N LYS A 390 31.84 -24.37 -8.86
CA LYS A 390 32.29 -25.48 -9.71
C LYS A 390 31.30 -25.78 -10.83
N PHE A 391 30.00 -25.82 -10.52
CA PHE A 391 28.96 -26.01 -11.53
C PHE A 391 28.95 -24.86 -12.55
N LYS A 392 29.04 -23.61 -12.10
CA LYS A 392 29.12 -22.44 -12.99
C LYS A 392 30.32 -22.55 -13.93
N ASN A 393 31.52 -22.80 -13.40
CA ASN A 393 32.73 -22.92 -14.21
C ASN A 393 32.62 -24.05 -15.24
N ALA A 394 32.04 -25.19 -14.85
CA ALA A 394 31.83 -26.32 -15.78
C ALA A 394 30.86 -25.96 -16.91
N PHE A 395 29.73 -25.31 -16.62
CA PHE A 395 28.77 -24.90 -17.65
C PHE A 395 29.32 -23.79 -18.55
N THR A 396 30.10 -22.84 -18.00
CA THR A 396 30.79 -21.82 -18.79
C THR A 396 31.78 -22.46 -19.77
N LEU A 397 32.56 -23.45 -19.33
CA LEU A 397 33.49 -24.17 -20.21
C LEU A 397 32.77 -24.94 -21.34
N VAL A 398 31.56 -25.44 -21.09
CA VAL A 398 30.73 -26.10 -22.12
C VAL A 398 30.22 -25.07 -23.13
N ALA A 399 29.70 -23.94 -22.66
CA ALA A 399 29.22 -22.86 -23.52
C ALA A 399 30.35 -22.27 -24.38
N ASP A 400 31.54 -22.07 -23.82
CA ASP A 400 32.70 -21.56 -24.54
C ASP A 400 33.22 -22.53 -25.60
N LYS A 401 33.04 -23.85 -25.40
CA LYS A 401 33.35 -24.87 -26.43
C LYS A 401 32.30 -24.90 -27.54
N GLN A 402 31.02 -24.68 -27.22
CA GLN A 402 29.96 -24.62 -28.22
C GLN A 402 30.03 -23.36 -29.09
N ASN A 403 30.50 -22.23 -28.56
CA ASN A 403 30.71 -20.99 -29.31
C ASN A 403 31.99 -20.98 -30.18
N ASN A 404 32.89 -21.95 -30.00
CA ASN A 404 34.12 -22.11 -30.79
C ASN A 404 34.03 -23.22 -31.86
N LEU A 405 32.84 -23.82 -32.02
CA LEU A 405 32.45 -24.73 -33.09
C LEU A 405 31.49 -23.99 -34.03
#